data_AF-A0A7X4ACH8-F1
#
_entry.id   AF-A0A7X4ACH8-F1
#
_cell.length_a   1.000
_cell.length_b   1.000
_cell.length_c   1.000
_cell.angle_alpha   90.00
_cell.angle_beta   90.00
_cell.angle_gamma   90.00
#
_symmetry.space_group_name_H-M   'P 1'
#
loop_
_entity.id
_entity.type
_entity.pdbx_description
1 polymer ?
#
loop_
_entity_poly.entity_id
_entity_poly.type
_entity_poly.pdbx_seq_one_letter_code
_entity_poly.pdbx_strand_id
1 'polypeptide(L)' 'MTRRTVLGAGASLVLPWSVSRAASGNAAGFTDTEIILGMSAAFSGPSRGLGIELYRGAYAYFNHVNRAGGIGGRKIVLRT' A
#
# COMPACT_ATOMS: atom_id res chain seq x y z
N MET A 1 45.78 -7.75 -53.58
CA MET A 1 45.77 -6.52 -52.74
C MET A 1 44.34 -6.31 -52.25
N THR A 2 43.94 -5.96 -51.03
CA THR A 2 44.55 -5.86 -49.70
C THR A 2 43.43 -5.28 -48.81
N ARG A 3 42.97 -6.04 -47.79
CA ARG A 3 42.42 -5.56 -46.48
C ARG A 3 41.04 -4.84 -46.50
N ARG A 4 40.15 -4.91 -45.49
CA ARG A 4 40.12 -5.52 -44.15
C ARG A 4 38.67 -5.48 -43.63
N THR A 5 38.23 -6.58 -43.05
CA THR A 5 37.14 -6.74 -42.09
C THR A 5 37.26 -5.79 -40.90
N VAL A 6 36.17 -5.18 -40.43
CA VAL A 6 35.94 -4.92 -38.99
C VAL A 6 34.45 -5.04 -38.68
N LEU A 7 34.09 -6.06 -37.90
CA LEU A 7 32.83 -6.18 -37.16
C LEU A 7 32.84 -5.16 -36.00
N GLY A 8 31.74 -4.43 -35.81
CA GLY A 8 31.50 -3.62 -34.62
C GLY A 8 30.26 -4.14 -33.88
N ALA A 9 30.45 -5.04 -32.92
CA ALA A 9 29.42 -5.49 -32.00
C ALA A 9 29.18 -4.40 -30.93
N GLY A 10 28.05 -3.69 -31.04
CA GLY A 10 27.57 -2.78 -30.00
C GLY A 10 26.64 -3.49 -29.03
N ALA A 11 27.18 -4.21 -28.06
CA ALA A 11 26.39 -4.79 -26.97
C ALA A 11 26.19 -3.72 -25.87
N SER A 12 25.08 -2.99 -25.92
CA SER A 12 24.68 -2.10 -24.84
C SER A 12 24.18 -2.93 -23.65
N LEU A 13 25.02 -3.05 -22.62
CA LEU A 13 24.68 -3.68 -21.35
C LEU A 13 23.69 -2.77 -20.61
N VAL A 14 22.40 -3.06 -20.72
CA VAL A 14 21.37 -2.43 -19.89
C VAL A 14 21.49 -3.03 -18.49
N LEU A 15 22.12 -2.30 -17.57
CA LEU A 15 22.12 -2.65 -16.15
C LEU A 15 20.66 -2.56 -15.66
N PRO A 16 20.00 -3.67 -15.28
CA PRO A 16 18.69 -3.57 -14.65
C PRO A 16 18.89 -2.78 -13.35
N TRP A 17 18.21 -1.65 -13.24
CA TRP A 17 18.09 -0.96 -11.96
C TRP A 17 17.54 -1.95 -10.96
N SER A 18 18.37 -2.39 -10.02
CA SER A 18 17.97 -3.27 -8.94
C SER A 18 16.84 -2.60 -8.18
N VAL A 19 15.62 -3.09 -8.39
CA VAL A 19 14.46 -2.71 -7.57
C VAL A 19 14.71 -3.32 -6.20
N SER A 20 15.22 -2.52 -5.26
CA SER A 20 15.30 -2.89 -3.85
C SER A 20 13.89 -3.15 -3.35
N ARG A 21 13.52 -4.43 -3.22
CA ARG A 21 12.24 -4.83 -2.63
C ARG A 21 12.34 -4.56 -1.13
N ALA A 22 11.75 -3.45 -0.68
CA ALA A 22 11.67 -3.12 0.74
C ALA A 22 11.11 -4.32 1.50
N ALA A 23 11.84 -4.77 2.52
CA ALA A 23 11.38 -5.81 3.41
C ALA A 23 10.09 -5.33 4.08
N SER A 24 8.96 -5.98 3.76
CA SER A 24 7.70 -5.77 4.48
C SER A 24 7.86 -6.43 5.84
N GLY A 25 8.38 -5.68 6.81
CA GLY A 25 8.33 -6.08 8.21
C GLY A 25 6.89 -5.99 8.69
N ASN A 26 6.38 -7.04 9.32
CA ASN A 26 5.10 -7.05 10.02
C ASN A 26 5.18 -6.12 11.23
N ALA A 27 5.09 -4.81 11.01
CA ALA A 27 4.85 -3.83 12.04
C ALA A 27 3.45 -4.09 12.63
N ALA A 28 3.30 -3.94 13.95
CA ALA A 28 2.00 -4.14 14.61
C ALA A 28 0.91 -3.32 13.91
N GLY A 29 -0.17 -3.98 13.49
CA GLY A 29 -1.27 -3.38 12.73
C GLY A 29 -1.17 -3.49 11.21
N PHE A 30 -0.08 -4.03 10.67
CA PHE A 30 0.06 -4.35 9.24
C PHE A 30 0.17 -5.86 9.04
N THR A 31 -0.71 -6.42 8.20
CA THR A 31 -0.51 -7.73 7.60
C THR A 31 -0.08 -7.56 6.15
N ASP A 32 0.27 -8.66 5.48
CA ASP A 32 0.58 -8.64 4.05
C ASP A 32 -0.58 -8.11 3.19
N THR A 33 -1.82 -8.19 3.69
CA THR A 33 -3.05 -7.87 2.96
C THR A 33 -3.89 -6.76 3.59
N GLU A 34 -3.65 -6.39 4.85
CA GLU A 34 -4.50 -5.48 5.61
C GLU A 34 -3.71 -4.44 6.42
N ILE A 35 -4.33 -3.28 6.59
CA ILE A 35 -3.93 -2.21 7.50
C ILE A 35 -5.04 -2.10 8.54
N ILE A 36 -4.74 -2.45 9.78
CA ILE A 36 -5.69 -2.44 10.88
C ILE A 36 -5.58 -1.11 11.62
N LEU A 37 -6.67 -0.34 11.63
CA LEU A 37 -6.80 0.90 12.38
C LEU A 37 -7.71 0.69 13.59
N GLY A 38 -7.20 1.01 14.77
CA GLY A 38 -8.00 1.09 15.99
C GLY A 38 -8.76 2.42 16.07
N MET A 39 -10.01 2.37 16.53
CA MET A 39 -10.86 3.55 16.71
C MET A 39 -11.30 3.67 18.16
N SER A 40 -10.79 4.69 18.84
CA SER A 40 -11.32 5.13 20.13
C SER A 40 -12.37 6.20 19.90
N ALA A 41 -13.64 5.89 20.17
CA ALA A 41 -14.74 6.82 20.07
C ALA A 41 -15.80 6.55 21.15
N ALA A 42 -16.67 7.53 21.37
CA ALA A 42 -17.77 7.40 22.31
C ALA A 42 -18.83 6.44 21.74
N PHE A 43 -18.72 5.15 22.04
CA PHE A 43 -19.74 4.15 21.71
C PHE A 43 -20.77 3.98 22.83
N SER A 44 -20.63 4.72 23.92
CA SER A 44 -21.53 4.73 25.08
C SER A 44 -21.66 6.13 25.67
N GLY A 45 -22.61 6.28 26.60
CA GLY A 45 -22.87 7.55 27.29
C GLY A 45 -23.61 8.60 26.44
N PRO A 46 -23.73 9.84 26.96
CA PRO A 46 -24.54 10.90 26.33
C PRO A 46 -24.08 11.27 24.93
N SER A 47 -22.78 11.14 24.64
CA SER A 47 -22.18 11.48 23.35
C SER A 47 -22.15 10.32 22.35
N ARG A 48 -22.81 9.19 22.63
CA ARG A 48 -22.78 7.98 21.79
C ARG A 48 -23.13 8.23 20.33
N GLY A 49 -24.11 9.09 20.07
CA GLY A 49 -24.55 9.42 18.71
C GLY A 49 -23.39 9.96 17.85
N LEU A 50 -22.56 10.84 18.43
CA LEU A 50 -21.40 11.41 17.73
C LEU A 50 -20.35 10.33 17.40
N GLY A 51 -20.07 9.41 18.32
CA GLY A 51 -19.12 8.33 18.08
C GLY A 51 -19.59 7.33 17.01
N ILE A 52 -20.89 7.06 16.95
CA ILE A 52 -21.49 6.23 15.89
C ILE A 52 -21.34 6.92 14.52
N GLU A 53 -21.65 8.21 14.42
CA GLU A 53 -21.53 8.92 13.14
C GLU A 53 -20.07 9.08 12.70
N LEU A 54 -19.15 9.29 13.64
CA LEU A 54 -17.71 9.25 13.34
C LEU A 54 -17.32 7.90 12.75
N TYR A 55 -17.80 6.79 13.33
CA TYR A 55 -17.50 5.44 12.84
C TYR A 55 -18.06 5.24 11.43
N ARG A 56 -19.32 5.63 11.21
CA ARG A 56 -19.99 5.53 9.90
C ARG A 56 -19.25 6.32 8.82
N GLY A 57 -18.85 7.55 9.12
CA GLY A 57 -18.10 8.40 8.20
C GLY A 57 -16.74 7.82 7.85
N ALA A 58 -15.97 7.41 8.88
CA ALA A 58 -14.67 6.78 8.68
C ALA A 58 -14.79 5.47 7.86
N TYR A 59 -15.75 4.61 8.21
CA TYR A 59 -16.01 3.36 7.51
C TYR A 59 -16.38 3.57 6.04
N ALA A 60 -17.26 4.53 5.75
CA ALA A 60 -17.65 4.85 4.37
C ALA A 60 -16.45 5.31 3.53
N TYR A 61 -15.58 6.15 4.08
CA TYR A 61 -14.38 6.62 3.39
C TYR A 61 -13.37 5.50 3.17
N PHE A 62 -13.09 4.68 4.19
CA PHE A 62 -12.17 3.55 4.03
C PHE A 62 -12.69 2.50 3.04
N ASN A 63 -14.00 2.28 2.97
CA ASN A 63 -14.60 1.46 1.92
C ASN A 63 -14.39 2.05 0.53
N HIS A 64 -14.53 3.37 0.37
CA HIS A 64 -14.20 4.03 -0.90
C HIS A 64 -12.74 3.79 -1.30
N VAL A 65 -11.79 3.98 -0.39
CA VAL A 65 -10.36 3.73 -0.64
C VAL A 65 -10.08 2.25 -0.95
N ASN A 66 -10.69 1.33 -0.21
CA ASN A 66 -10.55 -0.11 -0.44
C ASN A 66 -11.07 -0.53 -1.83
N ARG A 67 -12.15 0.09 -2.30
CA ARG A 67 -12.67 -0.13 -3.67
C ARG A 67 -11.72 0.37 -4.75
N ALA A 68 -10.87 1.35 -4.44
CA ALA A 68 -9.82 1.85 -5.33
C ALA A 68 -8.53 1.01 -5.29
N GLY A 69 -8.51 -0.12 -4.56
CA GLY A 69 -7.34 -1.00 -4.44
C GLY A 69 -6.59 -0.87 -3.11
N GLY A 70 -7.09 -0.06 -2.17
CA GLY A 70 -6.48 0.11 -0.86
C GLY A 70 -5.19 0.92 -0.89
N ILE A 71 -4.34 0.76 0.12
CA ILE A 71 -3.07 1.49 0.25
C ILE A 71 -1.91 0.51 0.09
N GLY A 72 -1.15 0.66 -1.00
CA GLY A 72 -0.05 -0.25 -1.33
C GLY A 72 -0.52 -1.70 -1.51
N GLY A 73 -1.72 -1.90 -2.07
CA GLY A 73 -2.34 -3.21 -2.27
C GLY A 73 -2.99 -3.81 -1.01
N ARG A 74 -3.02 -3.09 0.11
CA ARG A 74 -3.59 -3.56 1.38
C ARG A 74 -4.93 -2.88 1.68
N LYS A 75 -5.89 -3.64 2.18
CA LYS A 75 -7.20 -3.13 2.60
C LYS A 75 -7.14 -2.51 3.98
N ILE A 76 -7.81 -1.39 4.18
CA ILE A 76 -7.95 -0.74 5.48
C ILE A 76 -9.12 -1.41 6.23
N VAL A 77 -8.88 -1.82 7.46
CA VAL A 77 -9.88 -2.43 8.36
C VAL A 77 -9.97 -1.59 9.63
N LEU A 78 -11.18 -1.13 9.94
CA LEU A 78 -11.46 -0.34 11.14
C LEU A 78 -11.95 -1.26 12.27
N ARG A 79 -11.29 -1.22 13.44
CA ARG A 79 -11.66 -1.99 14.64
C ARG A 79 -11.90 -1.07 15.83
N THR A 80 -12.95 -1.34 16.59
CA THR A 80 -13.37 -0.59 17.79
C THR A 80 -13.11 -1.38 19.05
#